data_AF-A0A6L3N0B0-F1
#
_entry.id   AF-A0A6L3N0B0-F1
#
_cell.length_a   1.000
_cell.length_b   1.000
_cell.length_c   1.000
_cell.angle_alpha   90.00
_cell.angle_beta   90.00
_cell.angle_gamma   90.00
#
_symmetry.space_group_name_H-M   'P 1'
#
loop_
_entity.id
_entity.type
_entity.pdbx_description
1 polymer ?
#
loop_
_entity_poly.entity_id
_entity_poly.type
_entity_poly.pdbx_seq_one_letter_code
_entity_poly.pdbx_strand_id
1 'polypeptide(L)'
;GLAPPASVTLIGGPLDARVNPSALGTTAASRSLAWCRRHLIDVVPPGFPGCGRHVFPTYLQQGEIALLYPQRFLMLIEDYARAASHFDLAALADARRALREYTALLDMPAEYFLDTVDIVFQRMCLPNGTWNVGGQHVEPAALRGVVLVTVEGACDAVTGAGQTHAALAMCRGLKAGERQRVDIDDCDHYGLFTGARWRDEVHPALQRAFAQAEAGRPGSRRRRIRRA
;
A
#
# COMPACT_ATOMS: atom_id res chain seq x y z
N GLY A 1 8.31 -0.08 27.45
CA GLY A 1 7.85 -0.22 26.05
C GLY A 1 8.96 -0.79 25.20
N LEU A 2 8.62 -1.43 24.08
CA LEU A 2 9.61 -1.86 23.09
C LEU A 2 10.36 -0.63 22.53
N ALA A 3 11.63 -0.80 22.18
CA ALA A 3 12.37 0.26 21.49
C ALA A 3 11.69 0.57 20.14
N PRO A 4 11.61 1.84 19.72
CA PRO A 4 11.03 2.18 18.42
C PRO A 4 11.81 1.49 17.29
N PRO A 5 11.24 1.32 16.08
CA PRO A 5 11.98 0.84 14.92
C PRO A 5 13.01 1.88 14.43
N ALA A 6 14.02 1.46 13.66
CA ALA A 6 15.02 2.38 13.13
C ALA A 6 14.42 3.31 12.07
N SER A 7 13.53 2.75 11.27
CA SER A 7 12.80 3.40 10.21
C SER A 7 11.36 2.92 10.15
N VAL A 8 10.50 3.73 9.53
CA VAL A 8 9.15 3.37 9.09
C VAL A 8 9.05 3.78 7.62
N THR A 9 8.57 2.87 6.77
CA THR A 9 8.35 3.15 5.36
C THR A 9 6.86 3.01 5.04
N LEU A 10 6.32 4.00 4.34
CA LEU A 10 4.97 4.01 3.80
C LEU A 10 5.07 4.07 2.27
N ILE A 11 4.39 3.16 1.58
CA ILE A 11 4.47 3.00 0.12
C ILE A 11 3.06 3.02 -0.45
N GLY A 12 2.75 4.00 -1.31
CA GLY A 12 1.49 4.03 -2.07
C GLY A 12 0.22 3.93 -1.22
N GLY A 13 0.23 4.45 0.01
CA GLY A 13 -0.90 4.36 0.95
C GLY A 13 -1.68 5.67 1.07
N PRO A 14 -3.02 5.64 1.13
CA PRO A 14 -3.85 6.85 1.23
C PRO A 14 -3.85 7.44 2.66
N LEU A 15 -2.71 7.95 3.13
CA LEU A 15 -2.58 8.50 4.51
C LEU A 15 -3.40 9.79 4.67
N ASP A 16 -3.57 10.59 3.61
CA ASP A 16 -4.55 11.67 3.55
C ASP A 16 -5.33 11.64 2.23
N ALA A 17 -6.47 10.93 2.23
CA ALA A 17 -7.32 10.75 1.05
C ALA A 17 -7.94 12.06 0.48
N ARG A 18 -7.80 13.20 1.18
CA ARG A 18 -8.27 14.51 0.70
C ARG A 18 -7.34 15.10 -0.36
N VAL A 19 -6.07 14.71 -0.33
CA VAL A 19 -5.06 15.21 -1.27
C VAL A 19 -5.21 14.45 -2.58
N ASN A 20 -5.52 15.16 -3.67
CA ASN A 20 -5.72 14.59 -5.01
C ASN A 20 -6.56 13.29 -4.99
N PRO A 21 -7.86 13.33 -4.62
CA PRO A 21 -8.66 12.12 -4.43
C PRO A 21 -8.69 11.22 -5.68
N SER A 22 -8.41 9.94 -5.50
CA SER A 22 -8.49 8.95 -6.59
C SER A 22 -9.95 8.56 -6.89
N ALA A 23 -10.16 7.87 -8.01
CA ALA A 23 -11.48 7.33 -8.37
C ALA A 23 -12.00 6.35 -7.29
N LEU A 24 -11.11 5.50 -6.77
CA LEU A 24 -11.40 4.59 -5.66
C LEU A 24 -11.75 5.36 -4.39
N GLY A 25 -10.93 6.34 -4.01
CA GLY A 25 -11.19 7.15 -2.81
C GLY A 25 -12.52 7.90 -2.87
N THR A 26 -12.84 8.49 -4.03
CA THR A 26 -14.12 9.17 -4.27
C THR A 26 -15.30 8.21 -4.17
N THR A 27 -15.16 7.01 -4.73
CA THR A 27 -16.21 5.98 -4.68
C THR A 27 -16.44 5.52 -3.25
N ALA A 28 -15.37 5.22 -2.50
CA ALA A 28 -15.44 4.81 -1.10
C ALA A 28 -16.07 5.89 -0.19
N ALA A 29 -15.77 7.16 -0.44
CA ALA A 29 -16.36 8.28 0.29
C ALA A 29 -17.87 8.49 -0.03
N SER A 30 -18.32 8.11 -1.23
CA SER A 30 -19.69 8.37 -1.71
C SER A 30 -20.75 7.39 -1.22
N ARG A 31 -20.36 6.21 -0.70
CA ARG A 31 -21.29 5.12 -0.33
C ARG A 31 -21.36 4.95 1.17
N SER A 32 -22.56 4.81 1.73
CA SER A 32 -22.69 4.56 3.17
C SER A 32 -22.13 3.18 3.55
N LEU A 33 -21.64 3.02 4.78
CA LEU A 33 -21.17 1.72 5.27
C LEU A 33 -22.27 0.65 5.25
N ALA A 34 -23.53 1.03 5.42
CA ALA A 34 -24.66 0.13 5.28
C ALA A 34 -24.84 -0.35 3.84
N TRP A 35 -24.60 0.51 2.86
CA TRP A 35 -24.56 0.14 1.45
C TRP A 35 -23.39 -0.81 1.17
N CYS A 36 -22.18 -0.48 1.65
CA CYS A 36 -21.00 -1.33 1.49
C CYS A 36 -21.21 -2.72 2.09
N ARG A 37 -21.74 -2.79 3.33
CA ARG A 37 -22.05 -4.07 3.98
C ARG A 37 -23.07 -4.92 3.21
N ARG A 38 -24.02 -4.29 2.51
CA ARG A 38 -25.06 -5.00 1.76
C ARG A 38 -24.56 -5.52 0.41
N HIS A 39 -23.68 -4.79 -0.25
CA HIS A 39 -23.32 -5.06 -1.66
C HIS A 39 -21.88 -5.57 -1.84
N LEU A 40 -20.99 -5.31 -0.88
CA LEU A 40 -19.57 -5.65 -0.97
C LEU A 40 -19.15 -6.75 0.00
N ILE A 41 -20.01 -7.15 0.94
CA ILE A 41 -19.69 -8.17 1.93
C ILE A 41 -20.49 -9.43 1.64
N ASP A 42 -19.77 -10.55 1.59
CA ASP A 42 -20.31 -11.90 1.42
C ASP A 42 -19.90 -12.80 2.60
N VAL A 43 -20.42 -14.02 2.64
CA VAL A 43 -20.13 -15.01 3.68
C VAL A 43 -19.35 -16.17 3.07
N VAL A 44 -18.23 -16.54 3.69
CA VAL A 44 -17.44 -17.70 3.25
C VAL A 44 -18.31 -18.96 3.29
N PRO A 45 -18.47 -19.68 2.15
CA PRO A 45 -19.39 -20.81 2.07
C PRO A 45 -18.87 -22.05 2.81
N PRO A 46 -19.75 -23.04 3.09
CA PRO A 46 -19.34 -24.33 3.62
C PRO A 46 -18.30 -25.02 2.74
N GLY A 47 -17.40 -25.78 3.38
CA GLY A 47 -16.34 -26.52 2.70
C GLY A 47 -15.02 -25.75 2.56
N PHE A 48 -14.97 -24.47 2.95
CA PHE A 48 -13.75 -23.66 2.95
C PHE A 48 -13.31 -23.27 4.38
N PRO A 49 -11.99 -23.17 4.65
CA PRO A 49 -11.50 -22.58 5.89
C PRO A 49 -12.06 -21.17 6.10
N GLY A 50 -12.55 -20.88 7.30
CA GLY A 50 -13.20 -19.61 7.60
C GLY A 50 -14.68 -19.55 7.23
N CYS A 51 -15.32 -20.68 6.89
CA CYS A 51 -16.77 -20.79 6.71
C CYS A 51 -17.57 -19.97 7.73
N GLY A 52 -18.56 -19.21 7.25
CA GLY A 52 -19.41 -18.35 8.07
C GLY A 52 -18.81 -16.98 8.39
N ARG A 53 -17.55 -16.71 8.05
CA ARG A 53 -16.96 -15.37 8.20
C ARG A 53 -17.49 -14.44 7.12
N HIS A 54 -17.78 -13.21 7.52
CA HIS A 54 -18.06 -12.12 6.59
C HIS A 54 -16.77 -11.58 5.99
N VAL A 55 -16.73 -11.46 4.67
CA VAL A 55 -15.55 -11.03 3.93
C VAL A 55 -15.94 -10.08 2.81
N PHE A 56 -15.02 -9.20 2.41
CA PHE A 56 -15.03 -8.61 1.08
C PHE A 56 -14.32 -9.59 0.13
N PRO A 57 -15.07 -10.36 -0.68
CA PRO A 57 -14.51 -11.48 -1.42
C PRO A 57 -13.70 -11.02 -2.63
N THR A 58 -12.72 -11.84 -3.01
CA THR A 58 -11.82 -11.60 -4.14
C THR A 58 -12.54 -11.33 -5.46
N TYR A 59 -13.65 -12.02 -5.76
CA TYR A 59 -14.36 -11.83 -7.03
C TYR A 59 -14.96 -10.41 -7.15
N LEU A 60 -15.44 -9.82 -6.05
CA LEU A 60 -15.92 -8.44 -6.05
C LEU A 60 -14.75 -7.45 -6.18
N GLN A 61 -13.64 -7.72 -5.48
CA GLN A 61 -12.41 -6.93 -5.62
C GLN A 61 -11.92 -6.92 -7.07
N GLN A 62 -11.88 -8.07 -7.75
CA GLN A 62 -11.48 -8.16 -9.16
C GLN A 62 -12.39 -7.32 -10.06
N GLY A 63 -13.70 -7.41 -9.85
CA GLY A 63 -14.68 -6.60 -10.58
C GLY A 63 -14.47 -5.10 -10.38
N GLU A 64 -14.24 -4.66 -9.14
CA GLU A 64 -13.98 -3.26 -8.82
C GLU A 64 -12.69 -2.74 -9.45
N ILE A 65 -11.58 -3.48 -9.34
CA ILE A 65 -10.29 -3.08 -9.93
C ILE A 65 -10.40 -3.01 -11.45
N ALA A 66 -11.06 -3.98 -12.08
CA ALA A 66 -11.25 -3.98 -13.54
C ALA A 66 -12.11 -2.79 -14.01
N LEU A 67 -13.11 -2.37 -13.21
CA LEU A 67 -13.99 -1.24 -13.52
C LEU A 67 -13.31 0.12 -13.29
N LEU A 68 -12.56 0.27 -12.20
CA LEU A 68 -11.92 1.54 -11.84
C LEU A 68 -10.60 1.76 -12.58
N TYR A 69 -9.90 0.68 -12.94
CA TYR A 69 -8.58 0.71 -13.59
C TYR A 69 -8.52 -0.21 -14.82
N PRO A 70 -9.42 -0.04 -15.82
CA PRO A 70 -9.52 -0.94 -16.95
C PRO A 70 -8.27 -0.95 -17.84
N GLN A 71 -7.54 0.17 -17.90
CA GLN A 71 -6.37 0.32 -18.77
C GLN A 71 -5.28 -0.70 -18.41
N ARG A 72 -5.06 -0.94 -17.11
CA ARG A 72 -4.06 -1.92 -16.66
C ARG A 72 -4.45 -3.33 -17.11
N PHE A 73 -5.72 -3.69 -16.97
CA PHE A 73 -6.21 -5.00 -17.42
C PHE A 73 -6.06 -5.17 -18.94
N LEU A 74 -6.44 -4.15 -19.72
CA LEU A 74 -6.31 -4.17 -21.18
C LEU A 74 -4.86 -4.32 -21.62
N MET A 75 -3.93 -3.56 -21.03
CA MET A 75 -2.49 -3.68 -21.32
C MET A 75 -1.97 -5.10 -21.06
N LEU A 76 -2.35 -5.71 -19.93
CA LEU A 76 -1.92 -7.07 -19.59
C LEU A 76 -2.42 -8.12 -20.59
N ILE A 77 -3.66 -7.96 -21.07
CA ILE A 77 -4.24 -8.85 -22.08
C ILE A 77 -3.58 -8.63 -23.45
N GLU A 78 -3.30 -7.38 -23.83
CA GLU A 78 -2.59 -7.05 -25.07
C GLU A 78 -1.17 -7.61 -25.08
N ASP A 79 -0.41 -7.47 -23.99
CA ASP A 79 0.94 -8.02 -23.86
C ASP A 79 0.94 -9.55 -23.96
N TYR A 80 -0.03 -10.20 -23.31
CA TYR A 80 -0.22 -11.65 -23.43
C TYR A 80 -0.54 -12.06 -24.87
N ALA A 81 -1.50 -11.38 -25.52
CA ALA A 81 -1.92 -11.69 -26.89
C ALA A 81 -0.77 -11.49 -27.88
N ARG A 82 0.00 -10.39 -27.74
CA ARG A 82 1.16 -10.08 -28.57
C ARG A 82 2.27 -11.14 -28.41
N ALA A 83 2.57 -11.53 -27.17
CA ALA A 83 3.57 -12.57 -26.91
C ALA A 83 3.14 -13.92 -27.51
N ALA A 84 1.85 -14.26 -27.39
CA ALA A 84 1.29 -15.47 -27.96
C ALA A 84 1.33 -15.45 -29.50
N SER A 85 0.97 -14.33 -30.15
CA SER A 85 0.94 -14.21 -31.61
C SER A 85 2.34 -14.29 -32.24
N HIS A 86 3.37 -13.85 -31.53
CA HIS A 86 4.76 -13.93 -31.99
C HIS A 86 5.47 -15.23 -31.58
N PHE A 87 4.79 -16.14 -30.88
CA PHE A 87 5.39 -17.37 -30.33
C PHE A 87 6.63 -17.12 -29.44
N ASP A 88 6.70 -15.94 -28.81
CA ASP A 88 7.77 -15.59 -27.88
C ASP A 88 7.49 -16.23 -26.52
N LEU A 89 8.12 -17.39 -26.27
CA LEU A 89 7.88 -18.16 -25.06
C LEU A 89 8.34 -17.43 -23.78
N ALA A 90 9.38 -16.59 -23.86
CA ALA A 90 9.86 -15.84 -22.72
C ALA A 90 8.91 -14.70 -22.37
N ALA A 91 8.54 -13.88 -23.37
CA ALA A 91 7.55 -12.83 -23.18
C ALA A 91 6.19 -13.38 -22.73
N LEU A 92 5.79 -14.56 -23.24
CA LEU A 92 4.54 -15.20 -22.86
C LEU A 92 4.57 -15.70 -21.41
N ALA A 93 5.70 -16.20 -20.93
CA ALA A 93 5.88 -16.57 -19.52
C ALA A 93 5.79 -15.33 -18.60
N ASP A 94 6.40 -14.22 -19.01
CA ASP A 94 6.35 -12.96 -18.28
C ASP A 94 4.94 -12.36 -18.25
N ALA A 95 4.24 -12.32 -19.39
CA ALA A 95 2.86 -11.84 -19.46
C ALA A 95 1.90 -12.68 -18.61
N ARG A 96 2.06 -14.02 -18.58
CA ARG A 96 1.30 -14.90 -17.67
C ARG A 96 1.57 -14.59 -16.21
N ARG A 97 2.84 -14.33 -15.85
CA ARG A 97 3.21 -13.97 -14.48
C ARG A 97 2.55 -12.66 -14.09
N ALA A 98 2.60 -11.64 -14.95
CA ALA A 98 1.98 -10.34 -14.69
C ALA A 98 0.45 -10.44 -14.51
N LEU A 99 -0.24 -11.25 -15.33
CA LEU A 99 -1.68 -11.51 -15.16
C LEU A 99 -2.00 -12.23 -13.84
N ARG A 100 -1.16 -13.19 -13.44
CA ARG A 100 -1.31 -13.87 -12.13
C ARG A 100 -1.09 -12.91 -10.97
N GLU A 101 -0.10 -12.05 -11.04
CA GLU A 101 0.15 -11.03 -10.02
C GLU A 101 -1.01 -10.04 -9.92
N TYR A 102 -1.57 -9.58 -11.04
CA TYR A 102 -2.74 -8.69 -11.07
C TYR A 102 -3.98 -9.32 -10.42
N THR A 103 -4.16 -10.64 -10.55
CA THR A 103 -5.31 -11.38 -10.01
C THR A 103 -5.06 -12.00 -8.63
N ALA A 104 -3.86 -11.84 -8.07
CA ALA A 104 -3.48 -12.39 -6.77
C ALA A 104 -4.08 -11.60 -5.61
N LEU A 105 -5.37 -11.83 -5.35
CA LEU A 105 -6.14 -11.20 -4.29
C LEU A 105 -6.49 -12.21 -3.19
N LEU A 106 -6.90 -11.71 -2.03
CA LEU A 106 -7.38 -12.53 -0.91
C LEU A 106 -8.71 -11.98 -0.37
N ASP A 107 -9.53 -12.86 0.19
CA ASP A 107 -10.75 -12.47 0.86
C ASP A 107 -10.40 -11.66 2.12
N MET A 108 -10.82 -10.40 2.16
CA MET A 108 -10.51 -9.52 3.28
C MET A 108 -11.62 -9.62 4.34
N PRO A 109 -11.31 -9.73 5.65
CA PRO A 109 -12.33 -9.68 6.68
C PRO A 109 -13.21 -8.42 6.57
N ALA A 110 -14.52 -8.57 6.73
CA ALA A 110 -15.46 -7.47 6.52
C ALA A 110 -15.18 -6.27 7.43
N GLU A 111 -14.81 -6.51 8.68
CA GLU A 111 -14.42 -5.49 9.64
C GLU A 111 -13.21 -4.67 9.15
N TYR A 112 -12.18 -5.33 8.62
CA TYR A 112 -10.99 -4.66 8.10
C TYR A 112 -11.30 -3.77 6.89
N PHE A 113 -12.11 -4.29 5.95
CA PHE A 113 -12.51 -3.53 4.78
C PHE A 113 -13.40 -2.33 5.15
N LEU A 114 -14.44 -2.56 5.96
CA LEU A 114 -15.37 -1.50 6.35
C LEU A 114 -14.70 -0.43 7.22
N ASP A 115 -13.80 -0.82 8.11
CA ASP A 115 -12.99 0.13 8.89
C ASP A 115 -12.10 0.96 7.96
N THR A 116 -11.54 0.37 6.89
CA THR A 116 -10.76 1.12 5.90
C THR A 116 -11.62 2.18 5.21
N VAL A 117 -12.81 1.80 4.72
CA VAL A 117 -13.76 2.75 4.09
C VAL A 117 -14.10 3.89 5.05
N ASP A 118 -14.45 3.55 6.29
CA ASP A 118 -14.86 4.52 7.30
C ASP A 118 -13.70 5.43 7.76
N ILE A 119 -12.62 4.84 8.26
CA ILE A 119 -11.52 5.55 8.93
C ILE A 119 -10.67 6.32 7.92
N VAL A 120 -10.37 5.71 6.76
CA VAL A 120 -9.41 6.27 5.81
C VAL A 120 -10.10 7.18 4.79
N PHE A 121 -11.20 6.73 4.20
CA PHE A 121 -11.83 7.45 3.08
C PHE A 121 -13.00 8.35 3.48
N GLN A 122 -13.77 8.01 4.52
CA GLN A 122 -14.94 8.81 4.92
C GLN A 122 -14.63 9.82 6.02
N ARG A 123 -14.00 9.38 7.12
CA ARG A 123 -13.68 10.23 8.27
C ARG A 123 -12.26 10.78 8.22
N MET A 124 -11.37 10.13 7.46
CA MET A 124 -9.96 10.51 7.30
C MET A 124 -9.32 10.78 8.67
N CYS A 125 -9.47 9.82 9.60
CA CYS A 125 -9.25 10.09 11.02
C CYS A 125 -7.80 10.46 11.37
N LEU A 126 -6.83 9.83 10.70
CA LEU A 126 -5.42 10.08 10.95
C LEU A 126 -5.01 11.52 10.59
N PRO A 127 -5.24 12.02 9.36
CA PRO A 127 -4.87 13.39 8.99
C PRO A 127 -5.75 14.45 9.66
N ASN A 128 -6.93 14.08 10.17
CA ASN A 128 -7.78 14.95 10.98
C ASN A 128 -7.43 14.95 12.47
N GLY A 129 -6.51 14.09 12.93
CA GLY A 129 -6.17 13.99 14.35
C GLY A 129 -7.35 13.53 15.21
N THR A 130 -8.25 12.71 14.67
CA THR A 130 -9.42 12.16 15.39
C THR A 130 -9.34 10.66 15.62
N TRP A 131 -8.25 10.02 15.17
CA TRP A 131 -8.10 8.58 15.29
C TRP A 131 -7.72 8.16 16.72
N ASN A 132 -8.48 7.21 17.26
CA ASN A 132 -8.22 6.56 18.53
C ASN A 132 -8.20 5.04 18.30
N VAL A 133 -7.16 4.35 18.76
CA VAL A 133 -6.99 2.90 18.66
C VAL A 133 -6.87 2.33 20.06
N GLY A 134 -7.79 1.45 20.46
CA GLY A 134 -7.80 0.86 21.81
C GLY A 134 -7.87 1.91 22.94
N GLY A 135 -8.55 3.04 22.70
CA GLY A 135 -8.63 4.17 23.64
C GLY A 135 -7.39 5.08 23.66
N GLN A 136 -6.38 4.81 22.83
CA GLN A 136 -5.20 5.65 22.70
C GLN A 136 -5.31 6.55 21.47
N HIS A 137 -5.09 7.85 21.68
CA HIS A 137 -5.05 8.82 20.60
C HIS A 137 -3.79 8.63 19.74
N VAL A 138 -3.98 8.56 18.42
CA VAL A 138 -2.88 8.43 17.46
C VAL A 138 -2.35 9.83 17.11
N GLU A 139 -1.14 10.15 17.57
CA GLU A 139 -0.47 11.43 17.30
C GLU A 139 0.84 11.21 16.54
N PRO A 140 0.82 11.29 15.18
CA PRO A 140 2.02 11.16 14.35
C PRO A 140 3.13 12.15 14.73
N ALA A 141 2.78 13.33 15.23
CA ALA A 141 3.73 14.33 15.64
C ALA A 141 4.51 13.96 16.91
N ALA A 142 4.14 12.88 17.60
CA ALA A 142 4.88 12.35 18.75
C ALA A 142 6.06 11.45 18.33
N LEU A 143 6.15 11.05 17.05
CA LEU A 143 7.25 10.21 16.56
C LEU A 143 8.60 10.95 16.66
N ARG A 144 9.63 10.28 17.18
CA ARG A 144 11.01 10.82 17.36
C ARG A 144 12.03 9.73 17.09
N GLY A 145 13.19 10.11 16.52
CA GLY A 145 14.34 9.19 16.41
C GLY A 145 14.09 7.99 15.50
N VAL A 146 13.22 8.16 14.50
CA VAL A 146 12.85 7.17 13.50
C VAL A 146 12.97 7.83 12.14
N VAL A 147 13.63 7.17 11.18
CA VAL A 147 13.65 7.63 9.79
C VAL A 147 12.31 7.26 9.13
N LEU A 148 11.52 8.26 8.74
CA LEU A 148 10.30 8.08 7.97
C LEU A 148 10.60 8.19 6.48
N VAL A 149 10.28 7.15 5.73
CA VAL A 149 10.34 7.12 4.27
C VAL A 149 8.93 7.04 3.71
N THR A 150 8.64 7.88 2.73
CA THR A 150 7.39 7.84 1.97
C THR A 150 7.72 7.64 0.50
N VAL A 151 7.05 6.68 -0.14
CA VAL A 151 7.28 6.32 -1.54
C VAL A 151 5.97 6.41 -2.32
N GLU A 152 5.99 7.12 -3.44
CA GLU A 152 4.87 7.20 -4.38
C GLU A 152 5.35 6.96 -5.81
N GLY A 153 4.45 6.46 -6.67
CA GLY A 153 4.68 6.32 -8.10
C GLY A 153 4.01 7.47 -8.84
N ALA A 154 4.71 8.09 -9.79
CA ALA A 154 4.20 9.25 -10.54
C ALA A 154 2.95 8.92 -11.40
N CYS A 155 2.70 7.65 -11.68
CA CYS A 155 1.55 7.16 -12.45
C CYS A 155 0.61 6.28 -11.60
N ASP A 156 0.66 6.39 -10.27
CA ASP A 156 -0.26 5.69 -9.38
C ASP A 156 -1.68 6.28 -9.48
N ALA A 157 -2.62 5.49 -10.00
CA ALA A 157 -4.03 5.86 -10.11
C ALA A 157 -4.87 5.34 -8.92
N VAL A 158 -4.33 4.45 -8.10
CA VAL A 158 -5.00 3.84 -6.93
C VAL A 158 -4.93 4.80 -5.75
N THR A 159 -3.73 5.25 -5.44
CA THR A 159 -3.45 6.23 -4.39
C THR A 159 -3.10 7.56 -5.03
N GLY A 160 -3.83 8.62 -4.67
CA GLY A 160 -3.60 9.95 -5.22
C GLY A 160 -2.21 10.49 -4.91
N ALA A 161 -1.66 11.30 -5.81
CA ALA A 161 -0.38 11.96 -5.61
C ALA A 161 -0.41 12.81 -4.32
N GLY A 162 0.61 12.65 -3.48
CA GLY A 162 0.78 13.34 -2.21
C GLY A 162 0.07 12.71 -1.03
N GLN A 163 -0.80 11.71 -1.22
CA GLN A 163 -1.55 11.11 -0.10
C GLN A 163 -0.62 10.36 0.86
N THR A 164 0.39 9.66 0.37
CA THR A 164 1.39 8.97 1.21
C THR A 164 2.36 9.99 1.80
N HIS A 165 2.81 10.95 1.00
CA HIS A 165 3.74 12.01 1.43
C HIS A 165 3.14 12.93 2.49
N ALA A 166 1.82 12.99 2.65
CA ALA A 166 1.16 13.72 3.73
C ALA A 166 1.69 13.32 5.13
N ALA A 167 2.18 12.07 5.30
CA ALA A 167 2.81 11.61 6.53
C ALA A 167 4.03 12.46 6.94
N LEU A 168 4.78 13.03 5.99
CA LEU A 168 5.95 13.86 6.29
C LEU A 168 5.57 15.16 7.01
N ALA A 169 4.39 15.71 6.71
CA ALA A 169 3.85 16.88 7.37
C ALA A 169 3.23 16.53 8.72
N MET A 170 2.52 15.39 8.81
CA MET A 170 1.92 14.90 10.06
C MET A 170 3.00 14.58 11.12
N CYS A 171 4.12 13.97 10.72
CA CYS A 171 5.22 13.59 11.59
C CYS A 171 6.19 14.75 11.90
N ARG A 172 5.66 15.93 12.31
CA ARG A 172 6.43 17.15 12.63
C ARG A 172 7.46 16.98 13.75
N GLY A 173 7.35 15.89 14.51
CA GLY A 173 8.30 15.50 15.55
C GLY A 173 9.67 15.09 15.04
N LEU A 174 9.74 14.64 13.80
CA LEU A 174 10.96 14.17 13.17
C LEU A 174 11.83 15.33 12.70
N LYS A 175 13.15 15.16 12.82
CA LYS A 175 14.13 16.12 12.29
C LYS A 175 14.07 16.14 10.77
N ALA A 176 14.58 17.21 10.15
CA ALA A 176 14.61 17.33 8.69
C ALA A 176 15.30 16.14 8.01
N GLY A 177 16.45 15.68 8.55
CA GLY A 177 17.17 14.51 8.02
C GLY A 177 16.53 13.15 8.32
N GLU A 178 15.46 13.11 9.12
CA GLU A 178 14.70 11.88 9.44
C GLU A 178 13.46 11.71 8.55
N ARG A 179 13.22 12.63 7.60
CA ARG A 179 12.07 12.59 6.70
C ARG A 179 12.56 12.47 5.26
N GLN A 180 12.21 11.36 4.61
CA GLN A 180 12.64 11.03 3.26
C GLN A 180 11.42 10.87 2.35
N ARG A 181 11.45 11.60 1.23
CA ARG A 181 10.47 11.53 0.15
C ARG A 181 11.13 10.84 -1.03
N VAL A 182 10.43 9.86 -1.60
CA VAL A 182 10.85 9.15 -2.81
C VAL A 182 9.68 9.14 -3.78
N ASP A 183 9.88 9.73 -4.95
CA ASP A 183 8.97 9.65 -6.07
C ASP A 183 9.64 8.75 -7.13
N ILE A 184 8.88 7.81 -7.70
CA ILE A 184 9.37 6.93 -8.78
C ILE A 184 8.66 7.34 -10.07
N ASP A 185 9.45 7.81 -11.03
CA ASP A 185 8.94 8.23 -12.34
C ASP A 185 8.40 7.03 -13.12
N ASP A 186 7.37 7.26 -13.94
CA ASP A 186 6.76 6.24 -14.81
C ASP A 186 6.42 4.92 -14.07
N CYS A 187 5.95 5.05 -12.83
CA CYS A 187 5.63 3.96 -11.93
C CYS A 187 4.17 4.04 -11.50
N ASP A 188 3.41 2.99 -11.81
CA ASP A 188 2.05 2.82 -11.31
C ASP A 188 2.02 2.16 -9.93
N HIS A 189 0.82 1.99 -9.37
CA HIS A 189 0.63 1.38 -8.05
C HIS A 189 1.29 0.00 -7.91
N TYR A 190 1.24 -0.82 -8.96
CA TYR A 190 1.80 -2.18 -8.92
C TYR A 190 3.32 -2.15 -9.06
N GLY A 191 3.87 -1.23 -9.86
CA GLY A 191 5.30 -1.01 -10.02
C GLY A 191 6.01 -0.65 -8.71
N LEU A 192 5.27 -0.11 -7.72
CA LEU A 192 5.78 0.12 -6.38
C LEU A 192 6.08 -1.16 -5.59
N PHE A 193 5.63 -2.33 -6.05
CA PHE A 193 5.75 -3.60 -5.33
C PHE A 193 6.30 -4.74 -6.20
N THR A 194 6.13 -4.68 -7.52
CA THR A 194 6.58 -5.72 -8.45
C THR A 194 7.26 -5.14 -9.70
N GLY A 195 7.84 -6.01 -10.52
CA GLY A 195 8.43 -5.62 -11.81
C GLY A 195 9.76 -4.86 -11.72
N ALA A 196 10.10 -4.17 -12.80
CA ALA A 196 11.38 -3.47 -12.95
C ALA A 196 11.50 -2.25 -12.02
N ARG A 197 10.45 -1.42 -11.93
CA ARG A 197 10.40 -0.26 -11.02
C ARG A 197 10.70 -0.65 -9.57
N TRP A 198 10.11 -1.75 -9.08
CA TRP A 198 10.44 -2.29 -7.76
C TRP A 198 11.92 -2.68 -7.65
N ARG A 199 12.41 -3.54 -8.55
CA ARG A 199 13.77 -4.11 -8.46
C ARG A 199 14.86 -3.08 -8.60
N ASP A 200 14.68 -2.14 -9.52
CA ASP A 200 15.75 -1.26 -9.99
C ASP A 200 15.74 0.09 -9.26
N GLU A 201 14.58 0.51 -8.70
CA GLU A 201 14.42 1.83 -8.08
C GLU A 201 13.92 1.78 -6.65
N VAL A 202 12.72 1.23 -6.40
CA VAL A 202 12.09 1.25 -5.06
C VAL A 202 12.92 0.46 -4.07
N HIS A 203 13.19 -0.80 -4.35
CA HIS A 203 13.89 -1.70 -3.43
C HIS A 203 15.31 -1.19 -3.09
N PRO A 204 16.15 -0.76 -4.06
CA PRO A 204 17.43 -0.13 -3.74
C PRO A 204 17.30 1.15 -2.92
N ALA A 205 16.27 1.98 -3.14
CA ALA A 205 16.02 3.17 -2.34
C ALA A 205 15.70 2.82 -0.88
N LEU A 206 14.85 1.81 -0.67
CA LEU A 206 14.54 1.31 0.67
C LEU A 206 15.76 0.72 1.38
N GLN A 207 16.57 -0.08 0.67
CA GLN A 207 17.80 -0.64 1.22
C GLN A 207 18.76 0.45 1.71
N ARG A 208 18.95 1.51 0.92
CA ARG A 208 19.78 2.66 1.31
C ARG A 208 19.22 3.36 2.55
N ALA A 209 17.91 3.61 2.59
CA ALA A 209 17.25 4.26 3.72
C ALA A 209 17.35 3.43 5.01
N PHE A 210 17.15 2.11 4.92
CA PHE A 210 17.26 1.19 6.05
C PHE A 210 18.68 1.14 6.60
N ALA A 211 19.68 0.99 5.72
CA ALA A 211 21.08 1.00 6.14
C ALA A 211 21.48 2.31 6.83
N GLN A 212 21.02 3.45 6.31
CA GLN A 212 21.25 4.76 6.92
C GLN A 212 20.59 4.88 8.30
N ALA A 213 19.32 4.45 8.42
CA ALA A 213 18.57 4.50 9.66
C ALA A 213 19.20 3.64 10.77
N GLU A 214 19.66 2.42 10.43
CA GLU A 214 20.32 1.51 11.36
C GLU A 214 21.70 2.02 11.80
N ALA A 215 22.48 2.59 10.87
CA ALA A 215 23.78 3.17 11.18
C ALA A 215 23.68 4.36 12.16
N GLY A 216 22.59 5.14 12.08
CA GLY A 216 22.33 6.28 12.96
C GLY A 216 21.91 5.91 14.40
N ARG A 217 21.65 4.63 14.71
CA ARG A 217 21.19 4.24 16.05
C ARG A 217 22.34 4.12 17.06
N PRO A 218 22.24 4.78 18.23
CA PRO A 218 23.18 4.56 19.32
C PRO A 218 23.04 3.12 19.82
N GLY A 219 24.00 2.25 19.46
CA GLY A 219 24.00 0.83 19.85
C GLY A 219 24.34 -0.16 18.73
N SER A 220 24.37 0.26 17.45
CA SER A 220 24.71 -0.61 16.31
C SER A 220 26.21 -0.95 16.18
N ARG A 221 27.04 -0.60 17.18
CA ARG A 221 28.42 -1.07 17.26
C ARG A 221 28.42 -2.59 17.38
N ARG A 222 28.61 -3.26 16.24
CA ARG A 222 28.89 -4.70 16.06
C ARG A 222 29.52 -5.26 17.33
N ARG A 223 28.83 -6.19 18.01
CA ARG A 223 29.49 -7.12 18.93
C ARG A 223 30.61 -7.77 18.13
N ARG A 224 31.86 -7.30 18.32
CA ARG A 224 33.05 -8.00 17.85
C ARG A 224 32.93 -9.40 18.45
N ILE A 225 32.64 -10.39 17.60
CA ILE A 225 32.75 -11.79 17.96
C ILE A 225 34.22 -11.97 18.33
N ARG A 226 34.51 -12.06 19.64
CA ARG A 226 35.83 -12.48 20.11
C ARG A 226 35.97 -13.92 19.67
N ARG A 227 36.80 -14.18 18.66
CA ARG A 227 37.34 -15.53 18.43
C ARG A 227 38.24 -15.84 19.63
N ALA A 228 37.85 -16.86 20.38
CA ALA A 228 38.75 -17.55 21.29
C ALA A 228 39.59 -18.56 20.48
#